data_AF-A0A377AC22-F1
#
_entry.id   AF-A0A377AC22-F1
#
_cell.length_a   1.000
_cell.length_b   1.000
_cell.length_c   1.000
_cell.angle_alpha   90.00
_cell.angle_beta   90.00
_cell.angle_gamma   90.00
#
_symmetry.space_group_name_H-M   'P 1'
#
loop_
_entity.id
_entity.type
_entity.pdbx_description
1 polymer ?
#
loop_
_entity_poly.entity_id
_entity_poly.type
_entity_poly.pdbx_seq_one_letter_code
_entity_poly.pdbx_strand_id
1 'polypeptide(L)'
;MPIRTIHNISLNPNFGGEVMVIGLGCEKLQPERLLVGTDDVQAIPVESASIVSLQDEKHVGFQSMVEDILQVAERHLQKLNQRQRETCPAQNWLSACSAVAAMPFLA
;
A
#
# COMPACT_ATOMS: atom_id res chain seq x y z
N MET A 1 7.93 6.02 15.10
CA MET A 1 6.96 6.10 13.98
C MET A 1 5.71 5.35 14.40
N PRO A 2 4.49 5.90 14.23
CA PRO A 2 3.24 5.18 14.46
C PRO A 2 3.00 4.13 13.36
N ILE A 3 3.69 3.00 13.46
CA ILE A 3 3.70 1.93 12.44
C ILE A 3 2.29 1.41 12.16
N ARG A 4 1.49 1.17 13.22
CA ARG A 4 0.11 0.66 13.10
C ARG A 4 -0.80 1.60 12.31
N THR A 5 -0.68 2.91 12.52
CA THR A 5 -1.51 3.88 11.80
C THR A 5 -1.20 3.88 10.31
N ILE A 6 0.09 3.88 9.95
CA ILE A 6 0.52 3.84 8.55
C ILE A 6 0.04 2.54 7.89
N HIS A 7 0.22 1.42 8.57
CA HIS A 7 -0.24 0.12 8.10
C HIS A 7 -1.77 0.09 7.86
N ASN A 8 -2.57 0.59 8.80
CA ASN A 8 -4.02 0.58 8.66
C ASN A 8 -4.50 1.52 7.55
N ILE A 9 -3.81 2.64 7.33
CA ILE A 9 -4.11 3.53 6.20
C ILE A 9 -3.87 2.79 4.88
N SER A 10 -2.78 2.02 4.75
CA SER A 10 -2.53 1.24 3.53
C SER A 10 -3.59 0.17 3.24
N LEU A 11 -4.33 -0.31 4.26
CA LEU A 11 -5.44 -1.24 4.10
C LEU A 11 -6.78 -0.58 3.72
N ASN A 12 -6.83 0.75 3.53
CA ASN A 12 -8.09 1.42 3.19
C ASN A 12 -8.60 0.95 1.81
N PRO A 13 -9.89 0.55 1.67
CA PRO A 13 -10.46 0.08 0.41
C PRO A 13 -10.31 1.06 -0.77
N ASN A 14 -10.18 2.35 -0.51
CA ASN A 14 -9.97 3.37 -1.55
C ASN A 14 -8.63 3.20 -2.28
N PHE A 15 -7.60 2.64 -1.63
CA PHE A 15 -6.33 2.31 -2.27
C PHE A 15 -6.42 1.07 -3.16
N GLY A 16 -7.50 0.30 -3.08
CA GLY A 16 -7.75 -0.85 -3.95
C GLY A 16 -6.73 -1.98 -3.80
N GLY A 17 -6.04 -2.06 -2.66
CA GLY A 17 -5.01 -3.06 -2.41
C GLY A 17 -3.69 -2.83 -3.18
N GLU A 18 -3.56 -1.74 -3.94
CA GLU A 18 -2.36 -1.41 -4.71
C GLU A 18 -1.57 -0.33 -3.98
N VAL A 19 -0.68 -0.75 -3.08
CA VAL A 19 0.14 0.17 -2.28
C VAL A 19 1.56 0.16 -2.83
N MET A 20 2.20 1.33 -2.84
CA MET A 20 3.61 1.47 -3.21
C MET A 20 4.38 2.04 -2.02
N VAL A 21 5.53 1.45 -1.71
CA VAL A 21 6.39 1.87 -0.60
C VAL A 21 7.71 2.38 -1.17
N ILE A 22 8.05 3.62 -0.87
CA ILE A 22 9.32 4.24 -1.27
C ILE A 22 10.14 4.49 -0.01
N GLY A 23 11.29 3.84 0.09
CA GLY A 23 12.23 3.96 1.19
C GLY A 23 13.53 4.61 0.74
N LEU A 24 14.05 5.56 1.50
CA LEU A 24 15.32 6.20 1.17
C LEU A 24 16.51 5.21 1.25
N GLY A 25 16.44 4.23 2.14
CA GLY A 25 17.52 3.32 2.53
C GLY A 25 17.39 3.02 4.02
N CYS A 26 17.20 1.75 4.38
CA CYS A 26 16.53 1.39 5.63
C CYS A 26 17.47 0.93 6.75
N GLU A 27 17.91 1.87 7.59
CA GLU A 27 18.50 1.54 8.90
C GLU A 27 17.42 1.42 10.01
N LYS A 28 16.39 2.28 10.00
CA LYS A 28 15.42 2.41 11.11
C LYS A 28 14.09 1.68 10.94
N LEU A 29 13.59 1.53 9.72
CA LEU A 29 12.32 0.85 9.43
C LEU A 29 12.41 0.17 8.07
N GLN A 30 12.58 -1.15 8.10
CA GLN A 30 12.55 -1.99 6.92
C GLN A 30 11.10 -2.05 6.36
N PRO A 31 10.88 -1.80 5.05
CA PRO A 31 9.56 -1.82 4.43
C PRO A 31 8.83 -3.14 4.65
N GLU A 32 9.56 -4.24 4.70
CA GLU A 32 9.06 -5.59 4.94
C GLU A 32 8.38 -5.68 6.31
N ARG A 33 8.86 -4.95 7.32
CA ARG A 33 8.23 -4.89 8.64
C ARG A 33 6.89 -4.16 8.62
N LEU A 34 6.68 -3.24 7.68
CA LEU A 34 5.36 -2.66 7.46
C LEU A 34 4.43 -3.68 6.81
N LEU A 35 4.93 -4.57 5.94
CA LEU A 35 4.11 -5.49 5.14
C LEU A 35 3.72 -6.79 5.87
N VAL A 36 4.57 -7.29 6.77
CA VAL A 36 4.34 -8.57 7.51
C VAL A 36 3.08 -8.55 8.40
N GLY A 37 2.57 -7.37 8.78
CA GLY A 37 1.46 -7.26 9.72
C GLY A 37 1.85 -7.66 11.15
N THR A 38 0.86 -7.80 12.02
CA THR A 38 1.01 -8.28 13.41
C THR A 38 -0.14 -9.24 13.73
N ASP A 39 -0.15 -9.89 14.90
CA ASP A 39 -1.26 -10.77 15.29
C ASP A 39 -2.65 -10.11 15.16
N ASP A 40 -2.72 -8.79 15.40
CA ASP A 40 -3.95 -7.99 15.33
C ASP A 40 -4.18 -7.30 13.97
N VAL A 41 -3.23 -7.39 13.03
CA VAL A 41 -3.23 -6.55 11.81
C VAL A 41 -2.82 -7.38 10.60
N GLN A 42 -3.70 -7.45 9.61
CA GLN A 42 -3.54 -8.28 8.41
C GLN A 42 -2.28 -7.90 7.62
N ALA A 43 -1.53 -8.91 7.17
CA ALA A 43 -0.37 -8.70 6.30
C ALA A 43 -0.78 -8.12 4.93
N ILE A 44 0.06 -7.24 4.38
CA ILE A 44 -0.05 -6.72 3.02
C ILE A 44 0.87 -7.56 2.13
N PRO A 45 0.36 -8.34 1.17
CA PRO A 45 1.21 -9.17 0.33
C PRO A 45 2.26 -8.35 -0.42
N VAL A 46 3.51 -8.79 -0.40
CA VAL A 46 4.62 -8.08 -1.08
C VAL A 46 4.39 -8.02 -2.60
N GLU A 47 3.73 -9.02 -3.18
CA GLU A 47 3.36 -9.00 -4.60
C GLU A 47 2.34 -7.90 -4.94
N SER A 48 1.49 -7.51 -3.97
CA SER A 48 0.60 -6.34 -4.07
C SER A 48 1.27 -5.02 -3.68
N ALA A 49 2.44 -5.07 -3.04
CA ALA A 49 3.16 -3.91 -2.55
C ALA A 49 4.53 -3.73 -3.22
N SER A 50 4.67 -2.78 -4.13
CA SER A 50 5.98 -2.50 -4.76
C SER A 50 6.86 -1.67 -3.84
N ILE A 51 8.02 -2.22 -3.45
CA ILE A 51 9.02 -1.54 -2.63
C ILE A 51 10.13 -0.98 -3.54
N VAL A 52 10.40 0.32 -3.41
CA VAL A 52 11.54 1.00 -4.06
C VAL A 52 12.51 1.47 -2.98
N SER A 53 13.77 1.05 -3.07
CA SER A 53 14.85 1.45 -2.15
C SER A 53 15.81 2.40 -2.87
N LEU A 54 15.81 3.68 -2.48
CA LEU A 54 16.49 4.74 -3.23
C LEU A 54 18.03 4.73 -3.05
N GLN A 55 18.55 4.27 -1.91
CA GLN A 55 19.99 4.13 -1.64
C GLN A 55 20.54 2.74 -2.02
N ASP A 56 19.84 1.99 -2.87
CA ASP A 56 20.40 0.77 -3.48
C ASP A 56 21.56 1.13 -4.43
N GLU A 57 22.60 0.28 -4.46
CA GLU A 57 23.80 0.47 -5.29
C GLU A 57 23.48 0.59 -6.79
N LYS A 58 22.32 0.09 -7.23
CA LYS A 58 21.85 0.23 -8.62
C LYS A 58 21.53 1.68 -9.03
N HIS A 59 21.30 2.59 -8.08
CA HIS A 59 20.93 3.98 -8.37
C HIS A 59 22.15 4.89 -8.48
N VAL A 60 22.32 5.51 -9.64
CA VAL A 60 23.41 6.47 -9.88
C VAL A 60 22.83 7.88 -9.94
N GLY A 61 22.95 8.60 -8.83
CA GLY A 61 22.48 9.99 -8.71
C GLY A 61 20.96 10.11 -8.57
N PHE A 62 20.51 11.35 -8.35
CA PHE A 62 19.11 11.64 -8.02
C PHE A 62 18.11 11.28 -9.13
N GLN A 63 18.48 11.50 -10.39
CA GLN A 63 17.57 11.21 -11.50
C GLN A 63 17.27 9.71 -11.63
N SER A 64 18.28 8.84 -11.45
CA SER A 64 18.09 7.40 -11.48
C SER A 64 17.11 6.92 -10.39
N MET A 65 17.13 7.55 -9.21
CA MET A 65 16.16 7.26 -8.14
C MET A 65 14.74 7.67 -8.53
N VAL A 66 14.57 8.85 -9.13
CA VAL A 66 13.26 9.36 -9.58
C VAL A 66 12.70 8.53 -10.73
N GLU A 67 13.53 8.14 -11.69
CA GLU A 67 13.14 7.30 -12.83
C GLU A 67 12.58 5.95 -12.37
N ASP A 68 13.22 5.28 -11.39
CA ASP A 68 12.71 4.02 -10.84
C ASP A 68 11.37 4.21 -10.12
N ILE A 69 11.21 5.29 -9.35
CA ILE A 69 9.91 5.64 -8.74
C ILE A 69 8.83 5.79 -9.82
N LEU A 70 9.11 6.55 -10.89
CA LEU A 70 8.15 6.82 -11.94
C LEU A 70 7.79 5.55 -12.72
N GLN A 71 8.76 4.70 -13.03
CA GLN A 71 8.53 3.44 -13.74
C GLN A 71 7.65 2.48 -12.92
N VAL A 72 7.86 2.40 -11.61
CA VAL A 72 7.01 1.59 -10.72
C VAL A 72 5.62 2.21 -10.61
N ALA A 73 5.53 3.52 -10.38
CA ALA A 73 4.26 4.24 -10.27
C ALA A 73 3.40 4.10 -11.54
N GLU A 74 4.02 4.15 -12.73
CA GLU A 74 3.32 4.00 -14.00
C GLU A 74 2.63 2.63 -14.11
N ARG A 75 3.29 1.54 -13.71
CA ARG A 75 2.67 0.20 -13.71
C ARG A 75 1.45 0.13 -12.79
N HIS A 76 1.54 0.72 -11.60
CA HIS A 76 0.41 0.81 -10.65
C HIS A 76 -0.73 1.63 -11.23
N LEU A 77 -0.43 2.80 -11.80
CA LEU A 77 -1.43 3.67 -12.42
C LEU A 77 -2.12 3.01 -13.61
N GLN A 78 -1.38 2.28 -14.47
CA GLN A 78 -1.96 1.54 -15.58
C GLN A 78 -2.98 0.49 -15.12
N LYS A 79 -2.68 -0.24 -14.05
CA LYS A 79 -3.60 -1.22 -13.45
C LYS A 79 -4.82 -0.54 -12.81
N LEU A 80 -4.59 0.50 -12.01
CA LEU A 80 -5.66 1.26 -11.34
C LEU A 80 -6.60 1.95 -12.34
N ASN A 81 -6.08 2.41 -13.47
CA ASN A 81 -6.86 3.08 -14.52
C ASN A 81 -7.83 2.14 -15.26
N GLN A 82 -7.67 0.82 -15.13
CA GLN A 82 -8.58 -0.17 -15.72
C GLN A 82 -9.82 -0.43 -14.85
N ARG A 83 -9.84 0.09 -13.62
CA ARG A 83 -10.95 -0.13 -12.67
C ARG A 83 -12.22 0.56 -13.14
N GLN A 84 -13.34 -0.14 -12.99
CA GLN A 84 -14.67 0.41 -13.22
C GLN A 84 -15.45 0.41 -11.92
N ARG A 85 -16.46 1.30 -11.84
CA ARG A 85 -17.36 1.35 -10.70
C ARG A 85 -18.47 0.32 -10.91
N GLU A 86 -18.81 -0.37 -9.84
CA GLU A 86 -19.93 -1.30 -9.80
C GLU A 86 -20.94 -0.85 -8.75
N THR A 87 -22.19 -1.29 -8.92
CA THR A 87 -23.22 -1.03 -7.90
C THR A 87 -23.00 -1.99 -6.74
N CYS A 88 -22.71 -1.45 -5.56
CA CYS A 88 -22.52 -2.22 -4.34
C CYS A 88 -23.70 -2.00 -3.38
N PRO A 89 -24.07 -3.00 -2.56
CA PRO A 89 -25.05 -2.82 -1.49
C PRO A 89 -24.62 -1.72 -0.51
N ALA A 90 -25.59 -0.99 0.04
CA ALA A 90 -25.32 0.07 1.01
C ALA A 90 -24.62 -0.44 2.29
N GLN A 91 -24.72 -1.74 2.61
CA GLN A 91 -24.01 -2.37 3.73
C GLN A 91 -22.48 -2.28 3.59
N ASN A 92 -21.96 -2.19 2.37
CA ASN A 92 -20.52 -2.10 2.11
C ASN A 92 -20.00 -0.65 2.18
N TRP A 93 -20.87 0.32 2.50
CA TRP A 93 -20.52 1.72 2.62
C TRP A 93 -20.01 2.04 4.03
N LEU A 94 -18.77 2.50 4.11
CA LEU A 94 -18.18 3.00 5.35
C LEU A 94 -18.42 4.51 5.46
N SER A 95 -19.41 4.90 6.26
CA SER A 95 -19.62 6.31 6.65
C SER A 95 -18.73 6.67 7.86
N ALA A 96 -18.35 7.94 8.00
CA ALA A 96 -17.54 8.41 9.12
C ALA A 96 -18.16 8.12 10.52
N CYS A 97 -19.49 7.97 10.60
CA CYS A 97 -20.19 7.58 11.84
C CYS A 97 -20.31 6.06 12.05
N SER A 98 -20.03 5.24 11.03
CA SER A 98 -20.26 3.79 11.05
C SER A 98 -19.02 2.95 11.37
N ALA A 99 -17.91 3.56 11.80
CA ALA A 99 -16.60 2.91 11.94
C ALA A 99 -16.49 1.83 13.05
N VAL A 100 -17.59 1.27 13.55
CA VAL A 100 -17.60 0.23 14.59
C VAL A 100 -18.04 -1.14 14.07
N ALA A 101 -18.59 -1.30 12.85
CA ALA A 101 -19.04 -2.64 12.41
C ALA A 101 -19.11 -2.80 10.88
N ALA A 102 -18.08 -3.39 10.27
CA ALA A 102 -18.10 -4.10 8.99
C ALA A 102 -16.64 -4.55 8.69
N MET A 103 -16.25 -5.81 8.52
CA MET A 103 -16.95 -7.03 8.10
C MET A 103 -16.18 -8.28 8.60
N PRO A 104 -16.84 -9.44 8.78
CA PRO A 104 -16.18 -10.74 8.79
C PRO A 104 -15.89 -11.22 7.35
N PHE A 105 -14.75 -11.90 7.22
CA PHE A 105 -14.42 -12.99 6.29
C PHE A 105 -15.47 -13.41 5.26
N LEU A 106 -15.07 -13.41 3.98
CA LEU A 106 -15.46 -14.45 3.03
C LEU A 106 -14.19 -14.99 2.37
N ALA A 107 -14.04 -16.31 2.49
CA ALA A 107 -12.97 -17.14 1.93
C ALA A 107 -13.11 -17.33 0.41
#